data_AF-A0A9P0KNE4-F1
#
_entry.id   AF-A0A9P0KNE4-F1
#
_cell.length_a   1.000
_cell.length_b   1.000
_cell.length_c   1.000
_cell.angle_alpha   90.00
_cell.angle_beta   90.00
_cell.angle_gamma   90.00
#
_symmetry.space_group_name_H-M   'P 1'
#
loop_
_entity.id
_entity.type
_entity.pdbx_description
1 polymer ?
#
loop_
_entity_poly.entity_id
_entity_poly.type
_entity_poly.pdbx_seq_one_letter_code
_entity_poly.pdbx_strand_id
1 'polypeptide(L)'
;MKQNIGRGEFSQFPNLSQTSSQEDDVSTYVQHLNALYSDFESRFEDILTMVIPPWIINPYGDLEETNVIIQEELTELSTNEELKVQFKNGYRQFWLQNNIPVTYPRIMEYSEEIFNFFSIVIPSGKGVQRCYQSPNEKKKQTGHH
;
A
#
# COMPACT_ATOMS: atom_id res chain seq x y z
N MET A 1 -12.19 18.69 1.52
CA MET A 1 -10.81 19.16 1.73
C MET A 1 -10.27 19.95 0.54
N LYS A 2 -10.10 19.34 -0.66
CA LYS A 2 -9.62 20.05 -1.87
C LYS A 2 -10.46 21.29 -2.27
N GLN A 3 -11.79 21.20 -2.14
CA GLN A 3 -12.67 22.33 -2.48
C GLN A 3 -12.53 23.53 -1.54
N ASN A 4 -12.23 23.30 -0.25
CA ASN A 4 -12.09 24.37 0.73
C ASN A 4 -10.78 25.13 0.48
N ILE A 5 -9.70 24.42 0.17
CA ILE A 5 -8.40 25.01 -0.20
C ILE A 5 -8.54 25.84 -1.48
N GLY A 6 -9.19 25.31 -2.52
CA GLY A 6 -9.40 26.04 -3.77
C GLY A 6 -10.29 27.29 -3.65
N ARG A 7 -11.02 27.45 -2.54
CA ARG A 7 -11.83 28.63 -2.21
C ARG A 7 -11.12 29.60 -1.25
N GLY A 8 -9.87 29.31 -0.85
CA GLY A 8 -9.16 30.11 0.14
C GLY A 8 -9.63 29.91 1.59
N GLU A 9 -10.43 28.88 1.87
CA GLU A 9 -10.98 28.61 3.20
C GLU A 9 -9.98 27.81 4.04
N PHE A 10 -9.08 28.53 4.73
CA PHE A 10 -7.97 27.92 5.49
C PHE A 10 -8.21 27.77 6.99
N SER A 11 -9.42 28.02 7.49
CA SER A 11 -9.73 27.95 8.94
C SER A 11 -9.44 26.59 9.58
N GLN A 12 -9.40 25.53 8.76
CA GLN A 12 -9.08 24.16 9.16
C GLN A 12 -7.58 23.85 9.21
N PHE A 13 -6.73 24.77 8.71
CA PHE A 13 -5.30 24.59 8.51
C PHE A 13 -4.52 25.69 9.24
N PRO A 14 -4.05 25.45 10.48
CA PRO A 14 -3.42 26.46 11.33
C PRO A 14 -2.21 27.17 10.68
N ASN A 15 -1.49 26.44 9.81
CA ASN A 15 -0.32 26.96 9.12
C ASN A 15 -0.67 27.79 7.87
N LEU A 16 -1.82 27.50 7.23
CA LEU A 16 -2.27 28.21 6.01
C LEU A 16 -3.16 29.41 6.34
N SER A 17 -3.84 29.39 7.49
CA SER A 17 -4.64 30.53 7.95
C SER A 17 -3.80 31.77 8.29
N GLN A 18 -2.49 31.61 8.47
CA GLN A 18 -1.55 32.69 8.84
C GLN A 18 -0.77 33.25 7.64
N THR A 19 -0.88 32.62 6.46
CA THR A 19 -0.12 33.00 5.26
C THR A 19 -0.98 33.88 4.35
N SER A 20 -0.46 35.03 3.93
CA SER A 20 -1.07 35.86 2.89
C SER A 20 -0.77 35.27 1.51
N SER A 21 -1.45 34.18 1.16
CA SER A 21 -1.28 33.50 -0.12
C SER A 21 -2.09 34.20 -1.21
N GLN A 22 -1.50 34.45 -2.38
CA GLN A 22 -2.26 34.91 -3.54
C GLN A 22 -3.14 33.76 -4.07
N GLU A 23 -4.32 34.07 -4.60
CA GLU A 23 -5.25 33.05 -5.14
C GLU A 23 -4.57 32.16 -6.20
N ASP A 24 -3.64 32.71 -6.98
CA ASP A 24 -2.86 31.98 -7.98
C ASP A 24 -1.93 30.92 -7.37
N ASP A 25 -1.31 31.19 -6.22
CA ASP A 25 -0.45 30.25 -5.50
C ASP A 25 -1.28 29.09 -4.95
N VAL A 26 -2.47 29.40 -4.44
CA VAL A 26 -3.41 28.42 -3.90
C VAL A 26 -3.94 27.51 -5.01
N SER A 27 -4.29 28.09 -6.15
CA SER A 27 -4.72 27.35 -7.34
C SER A 27 -3.62 26.40 -7.83
N THR A 28 -2.39 26.89 -7.94
CA THR A 28 -1.22 26.09 -8.34
C THR A 28 -0.96 24.94 -7.36
N TYR A 29 -1.06 25.20 -6.05
CA TYR A 29 -0.92 24.16 -5.03
C TYR A 29 -2.01 23.08 -5.14
N VAL A 30 -3.27 23.47 -5.36
CA VAL A 30 -4.38 22.53 -5.57
C VAL A 30 -4.16 21.70 -6.84
N GLN A 31 -3.67 22.31 -7.91
CA GLN A 31 -3.32 21.59 -9.15
C GLN A 31 -2.24 20.53 -8.89
N HIS A 32 -1.17 20.87 -8.17
CA HIS A 32 -0.14 19.90 -7.80
C HIS A 32 -0.67 18.76 -6.93
N LEU A 33 -1.53 19.06 -5.95
CA LEU A 33 -2.19 18.02 -5.15
C LEU A 33 -3.10 17.12 -5.98
N ASN A 34 -3.76 17.67 -7.00
CA ASN A 34 -4.57 16.89 -7.92
C ASN A 34 -3.71 15.98 -8.79
N ALA A 35 -2.62 16.50 -9.36
CA ALA A 35 -1.68 15.71 -10.14
C ALA A 35 -1.05 14.58 -9.31
N LEU A 36 -0.66 14.89 -8.07
CA LEU A 36 -0.12 13.88 -7.15
C LEU A 36 -1.16 12.80 -6.84
N TYR A 37 -2.39 13.20 -6.52
CA TYR A 37 -3.45 12.23 -6.22
C TYR A 37 -3.73 11.31 -7.41
N SER A 38 -3.81 11.87 -8.62
CA SER A 38 -3.99 11.11 -9.85
C SER A 38 -2.81 10.17 -10.14
N ASP A 39 -1.57 10.59 -9.87
CA ASP A 39 -0.38 9.74 -9.98
C ASP A 39 -0.45 8.57 -8.98
N PHE A 40 -0.86 8.83 -7.74
CA PHE A 40 -1.03 7.79 -6.72
C PHE A 40 -2.15 6.81 -7.10
N GLU A 41 -3.31 7.28 -7.52
CA GLU A 41 -4.41 6.42 -7.95
C GLU A 41 -3.98 5.54 -9.13
N SER A 42 -3.30 6.11 -10.14
CA SER A 42 -2.84 5.34 -11.29
C SER A 42 -1.74 4.33 -10.94
N ARG A 43 -0.80 4.70 -10.06
CA ARG A 43 0.33 3.83 -9.70
C ARG A 43 -0.03 2.70 -8.76
N PHE A 44 -1.14 2.81 -8.05
CA PHE A 44 -1.61 1.82 -7.09
C PHE A 44 -3.03 1.33 -7.42
N GLU A 45 -3.48 1.50 -8.66
CA GLU A 45 -4.81 1.07 -9.12
C GLU A 45 -4.99 -0.43 -8.89
N ASP A 46 -3.95 -1.21 -9.14
CA ASP A 46 -3.87 -2.64 -8.88
C ASP A 46 -4.14 -2.99 -7.41
N ILE A 47 -3.54 -2.27 -6.47
CA ILE A 47 -3.76 -2.47 -5.04
C ILE A 47 -5.15 -1.98 -4.61
N LEU A 48 -5.59 -0.83 -5.13
CA LEU A 48 -6.88 -0.23 -4.78
C LEU A 48 -8.07 -1.04 -5.28
N THR A 49 -7.90 -1.75 -6.40
CA THR A 49 -8.95 -2.60 -7.00
C THR A 49 -8.85 -4.07 -6.61
N MET A 50 -7.81 -4.45 -5.86
CA MET A 50 -7.58 -5.83 -5.43
C MET A 50 -8.72 -6.36 -4.55
N VAL A 51 -9.25 -7.53 -4.92
CA VAL A 51 -10.22 -8.27 -4.10
C VAL A 51 -9.43 -9.27 -3.27
N ILE A 52 -9.40 -9.09 -1.95
CA ILE A 52 -8.76 -10.04 -1.03
C ILE A 52 -9.77 -11.13 -0.67
N PRO A 53 -9.52 -12.41 -1.03
CA PRO A 53 -10.37 -13.50 -0.59
C PRO A 53 -10.51 -13.57 0.95
N PRO A 54 -11.71 -13.88 1.49
CA PRO A 54 -11.94 -13.95 2.93
C PRO A 54 -11.00 -14.91 3.68
N TRP A 55 -10.60 -16.01 3.04
CA TRP A 55 -9.70 -17.02 3.62
C TRP A 55 -8.28 -16.50 3.84
N ILE A 56 -7.82 -15.48 3.12
CA ILE A 56 -6.53 -14.84 3.41
C ILE A 56 -6.61 -14.06 4.72
N ILE A 57 -7.70 -13.30 4.90
CA ILE A 57 -7.93 -12.50 6.11
C ILE A 57 -8.11 -13.41 7.32
N ASN A 58 -8.83 -14.52 7.14
CA ASN A 58 -9.04 -15.53 8.16
C ASN A 58 -9.05 -16.94 7.55
N PRO A 59 -7.91 -17.64 7.52
CA PRO A 59 -7.84 -19.01 6.97
C PRO A 59 -8.54 -20.04 7.87
N TYR A 60 -8.95 -19.64 9.07
CA TYR A 60 -9.65 -20.47 10.05
C TYR A 60 -11.16 -20.17 10.11
N GLY A 61 -11.70 -19.34 9.21
CA GLY A 61 -13.13 -19.03 9.13
C GLY A 61 -13.93 -20.02 8.27
N ASP A 62 -15.25 -19.87 8.23
CA ASP A 62 -16.11 -20.71 7.38
C ASP A 62 -15.78 -20.48 5.90
N LEU A 63 -15.45 -21.57 5.21
CA LEU A 63 -14.98 -21.59 3.83
C LEU A 63 -16.15 -21.94 2.89
N GLU A 64 -17.06 -21.00 2.63
CA GLU A 64 -18.21 -21.28 1.74
C GLU A 64 -17.84 -21.24 0.24
N GLU A 65 -16.69 -20.68 -0.15
CA GLU A 65 -16.39 -20.49 -1.58
C GLU A 65 -14.88 -20.44 -1.91
N THR A 66 -14.13 -21.45 -1.47
CA THR A 66 -12.72 -21.63 -1.92
C THR A 66 -12.64 -22.55 -3.13
N ASN A 67 -11.81 -22.17 -4.11
CA ASN A 67 -11.50 -22.99 -5.28
C ASN A 67 -11.08 -24.39 -4.82
N VAL A 68 -11.70 -25.44 -5.38
CA VAL A 68 -11.47 -26.86 -5.03
C VAL A 68 -9.98 -27.21 -5.01
N ILE A 69 -9.18 -26.52 -5.84
CA ILE A 69 -7.73 -26.71 -5.94
C ILE A 69 -6.97 -26.30 -4.67
N ILE A 70 -7.43 -25.27 -3.94
CA ILE A 70 -6.76 -24.77 -2.71
C ILE A 70 -7.40 -25.29 -1.41
N GLN A 71 -8.55 -25.97 -1.49
CA GLN A 71 -9.27 -26.46 -0.31
C GLN A 71 -8.48 -27.49 0.51
N GLU A 72 -7.68 -28.35 -0.14
CA GLU A 72 -6.85 -29.34 0.55
C GLU A 72 -5.82 -28.66 1.48
N GLU A 73 -5.03 -27.74 0.93
CA GLU A 73 -4.04 -26.98 1.70
C GLU A 73 -4.69 -26.10 2.77
N LEU A 74 -5.86 -25.51 2.49
CA LEU A 74 -6.59 -24.73 3.48
C LEU A 74 -7.16 -25.58 4.61
N THR A 75 -7.60 -26.80 4.31
CA THR A 75 -8.08 -27.74 5.32
C THR A 75 -6.92 -28.16 6.22
N GLU A 76 -5.75 -28.45 5.65
CA GLU A 76 -4.54 -28.76 6.43
C GLU A 76 -4.08 -27.57 7.28
N LEU A 77 -4.03 -26.37 6.69
CA LEU A 77 -3.66 -25.13 7.38
C LEU A 77 -4.60 -24.81 8.54
N SER A 78 -5.91 -24.95 8.31
CA SER A 78 -6.96 -24.61 9.28
C SER A 78 -7.05 -25.60 10.45
N THR A 79 -6.68 -26.87 10.22
CA THR A 79 -6.66 -27.91 11.26
C THR A 79 -5.35 -27.94 12.05
N ASN A 80 -4.31 -27.22 11.60
CA ASN A 80 -3.04 -27.13 12.30
C ASN A 80 -3.09 -26.11 13.45
N GLU A 81 -3.25 -26.62 14.68
CA GLU A 81 -3.33 -25.79 15.89
C GLU A 81 -2.02 -25.05 16.23
N GLU A 82 -0.86 -25.58 15.83
CA GLU A 82 0.43 -24.88 16.03
C GLU A 82 0.49 -23.63 15.15
N LEU A 83 0.16 -23.78 13.86
CA LEU A 83 0.10 -22.67 12.92
C LEU A 83 -0.95 -21.63 13.33
N LYS A 84 -2.06 -22.06 13.94
CA LYS A 84 -3.09 -21.17 14.46
C LYS A 84 -2.59 -20.30 15.61
N VAL A 85 -1.74 -20.84 16.48
CA VAL A 85 -1.07 -20.04 17.52
C VAL A 85 -0.11 -19.04 16.89
N GLN A 86 0.67 -19.46 15.88
CA GLN A 86 1.59 -18.57 15.19
C GLN A 86 0.87 -17.43 14.44
N PHE A 87 -0.26 -17.74 13.80
CA PHE A 87 -1.12 -16.76 13.14
C PHE A 87 -1.65 -15.72 14.12
N LYS A 88 -2.12 -16.15 15.30
CA LYS A 88 -2.57 -15.25 16.39
C LYS A 88 -1.45 -14.35 16.92
N ASN A 89 -0.19 -14.80 16.85
CA ASN A 89 0.96 -14.03 17.28
C ASN A 89 1.39 -12.97 16.25
N GLY A 90 0.89 -13.03 15.02
CA GLY A 90 1.14 -12.01 14.01
C GLY A 90 0.87 -12.49 12.59
N TYR A 91 -0.22 -11.96 12.00
CA TYR A 91 -0.62 -12.22 10.61
C TYR A 91 0.51 -12.03 9.59
N ARG A 92 1.27 -10.93 9.69
CA ARG A 92 2.37 -10.65 8.75
C ARG A 92 3.53 -11.61 8.93
N GLN A 93 3.93 -11.85 10.18
CA GLN A 93 5.06 -12.71 10.50
C GLN A 93 4.78 -14.14 10.08
N PHE A 94 3.53 -14.59 10.18
CA PHE A 94 3.07 -15.90 9.74
C PHE A 94 3.28 -16.12 8.24
N TRP A 95 2.77 -15.24 7.39
CA TRP A 95 2.88 -15.42 5.94
C TRP A 95 4.30 -15.21 5.40
N LEU A 96 5.16 -14.48 6.12
CA LEU A 96 6.55 -14.23 5.73
C LEU A 96 7.53 -15.33 6.18
N GLN A 97 7.08 -16.41 6.83
CA GLN A 97 7.97 -17.49 7.24
C GLN A 97 8.40 -18.33 6.03
N ASN A 98 9.65 -18.81 6.01
CA ASN A 98 10.21 -19.55 4.87
C ASN A 98 9.53 -20.90 4.59
N ASN A 99 8.90 -21.51 5.59
CA ASN A 99 8.22 -22.80 5.48
C ASN A 99 6.85 -22.67 4.82
N ILE A 100 6.08 -21.60 5.09
CA ILE A 100 4.69 -21.48 4.62
C ILE A 100 4.62 -21.53 3.09
N PRO A 101 5.49 -20.83 2.31
CA PRO A 101 5.43 -20.93 0.86
C PRO A 101 5.82 -22.28 0.27
N VAL A 102 6.59 -23.07 1.01
CA VAL A 102 7.02 -24.40 0.58
C VAL A 102 5.98 -25.45 0.94
N THR A 103 5.34 -25.31 2.11
CA THR A 103 4.33 -26.24 2.61
C THR A 103 2.97 -26.04 1.94
N TYR A 104 2.62 -24.80 1.60
CA TYR A 104 1.32 -24.45 1.01
C TYR A 104 1.48 -23.68 -0.31
N PRO A 105 2.06 -24.31 -1.35
CA PRO A 105 2.37 -23.65 -2.61
C PRO A 105 1.12 -23.23 -3.40
N ARG A 106 0.01 -23.98 -3.35
CA ARG A 106 -1.22 -23.62 -4.09
C ARG A 106 -1.92 -22.42 -3.44
N ILE A 107 -1.89 -22.34 -2.11
CA ILE A 107 -2.29 -21.14 -1.36
C ILE A 107 -1.44 -19.94 -1.79
N MET A 108 -0.11 -20.13 -1.91
CA MET A 108 0.79 -19.05 -2.30
C MET A 108 0.59 -18.57 -3.73
N GLU A 109 0.46 -19.49 -4.68
CA GLU A 109 0.23 -19.22 -6.10
C GLU A 109 -1.08 -18.44 -6.31
N TYR A 110 -2.16 -18.83 -5.62
CA TYR A 110 -3.41 -18.06 -5.67
C TYR A 110 -3.28 -16.68 -4.99
N SER A 111 -2.31 -16.53 -4.09
CA SER A 111 -2.04 -15.30 -3.35
C SER A 111 -0.90 -14.46 -3.95
N GLU A 112 -0.52 -14.65 -5.22
CA GLU A 112 0.53 -13.86 -5.89
C GLU A 112 0.28 -12.34 -5.80
N GLU A 113 -0.99 -11.93 -5.90
CA GLU A 113 -1.41 -10.53 -5.70
C GLU A 113 -1.14 -10.03 -4.27
N ILE A 114 -1.20 -10.94 -3.29
CA ILE A 114 -0.98 -10.65 -1.87
C ILE A 114 0.51 -10.67 -1.51
N PHE A 115 1.32 -11.53 -2.13
CA PHE A 115 2.77 -11.45 -1.98
C PHE A 115 3.29 -10.13 -2.54
N ASN A 116 2.74 -9.66 -3.66
CA ASN A 116 2.97 -8.31 -4.18
C ASN A 116 2.44 -7.24 -3.22
N PHE A 117 1.24 -7.38 -2.65
CA PHE A 117 0.71 -6.48 -1.62
C PHE A 117 1.63 -6.39 -0.40
N PHE A 118 2.08 -7.51 0.17
CA PHE A 118 3.03 -7.50 1.29
C PHE A 118 4.40 -6.94 0.89
N SER A 119 4.84 -7.15 -0.34
CA SER A 119 6.11 -6.63 -0.85
C SER A 119 6.06 -5.13 -1.20
N ILE A 120 4.91 -4.59 -1.60
CA ILE A 120 4.71 -3.19 -2.01
C ILE A 120 4.24 -2.32 -0.83
N VAL A 121 3.32 -2.81 0.01
CA VAL A 121 2.80 -2.09 1.19
C VAL A 121 3.81 -2.10 2.35
N ILE A 122 4.80 -3.00 2.33
CA ILE A 122 5.93 -2.99 3.24
C ILE A 122 7.19 -2.56 2.49
N PRO A 123 7.37 -1.26 2.20
CA PRO A 123 8.71 -0.77 2.05
C PRO A 123 9.36 -0.95 3.43
N SER A 124 10.34 -1.85 3.54
CA SER A 124 11.45 -1.56 4.45
C SER A 124 11.83 -0.09 4.18
N GLY A 125 11.91 0.73 5.23
CA GLY A 125 11.89 2.22 5.17
C GLY A 125 12.99 2.93 4.36
N LYS A 126 13.59 2.26 3.36
CA LYS A 126 14.58 2.75 2.41
C LYS A 126 13.98 3.30 1.11
N GLY A 127 12.70 3.05 0.83
CA GLY A 127 12.04 3.54 -0.39
C GLY A 127 11.69 5.04 -0.38
N VAL A 128 11.61 5.66 0.79
CA VAL A 128 11.21 7.08 0.94
C VAL A 128 12.32 8.04 0.48
N GLN A 129 13.56 7.56 0.32
CA GLN A 129 14.71 8.42 0.03
C GLN A 129 14.83 8.85 -1.44
N ARG A 130 14.09 8.23 -2.36
CA ARG A 130 14.05 8.66 -3.78
C ARG A 130 13.03 9.76 -4.08
N CYS A 131 12.01 9.93 -3.23
CA CYS A 131 10.98 10.94 -3.44
C CYS A 131 11.45 12.38 -3.13
N TYR A 132 12.64 12.56 -2.52
CA TYR A 132 13.18 13.87 -2.15
C TYR A 132 14.30 14.39 -3.07
N GLN A 133 14.67 13.68 -4.14
CA GLN A 133 15.62 14.21 -5.11
C GLN A 133 14.91 15.21 -6.03
N SER A 134 14.87 16.47 -5.58
CA SER A 134 14.40 17.62 -6.34
C SER A 134 15.16 17.75 -7.68
N PRO A 135 14.51 18.15 -8.80
CA PRO A 135 15.15 18.30 -10.10
C PRO A 135 16.27 19.35 -10.18
N ASN A 136 16.51 20.13 -9.11
CA ASN A 136 17.42 21.28 -9.13
C ASN A 136 18.92 20.95 -9.00
N GLU A 137 19.32 19.70 -8.76
CA GLU A 137 20.76 19.37 -8.67
C GLU A 137 21.43 19.04 -10.01
N LYS A 138 20.66 18.86 -11.10
CA LYS A 138 21.26 18.59 -12.43
C LYS A 138 21.83 19.81 -13.15
N LYS A 139 21.71 21.03 -12.59
CA LYS A 139 22.28 22.26 -13.19
C LYS A 139 23.62 22.71 -12.61
N LYS A 140 24.26 21.94 -11.72
CA LYS A 140 25.56 22.33 -11.13
C LYS A 140 26.79 21.57 -11.64
N GLN A 141 26.64 20.67 -12.63
CA GLN A 141 27.78 19.94 -13.21
C GLN A 141 28.11 20.29 -14.66
N THR A 142 27.37 21.18 -15.32
CA THR A 142 27.76 21.73 -16.63
C THR A 142 28.14 23.20 -16.47
N GLY A 143 29.36 23.44 -15.98
CA GLY A 143 29.86 24.79 -15.87
C GLY A 143 31.11 24.88 -15.01
N HIS A 144 32.23 24.39 -15.52
CA HIS A 144 33.50 25.10 -15.35
C HIS A 144 34.37 24.86 -16.60
N HIS A 145 34.61 25.97 -17.29
CA HIS A 145 35.80 26.22 -18.10
C HIS A 145 37.07 25.97 -17.28
#